data_AF-A0A370GJS0-F1
#
_entry.id   AF-A0A370GJS0-F1
#
_cell.length_a   1.000
_cell.length_b   1.000
_cell.length_c   1.000
_cell.angle_alpha   90.00
_cell.angle_beta   90.00
_cell.angle_gamma   90.00
#
_symmetry.space_group_name_H-M   'P 1'
#
loop_
_entity.id
_entity.type
_entity.pdbx_description
1 polymer ?
#
loop_
_entity_poly.entity_id
_entity_poly.type
_entity_poly.pdbx_seq_one_letter_code
_entity_poly.pdbx_strand_id
1 'polypeptide(L)'
;MEDELRVRLNWIRGRLDWLRERDALLPRPFDDDVPSGGNLHSYLTWPVHPDRLSGLESVMAGALDPGFREFLTRVGVGAGPYCGISWERMVRSANRACAQPFPGGEQGTLGPCAGRPDGGFLVISDVGYGDFIGLVVAGPARGRVVYLGYRRGEWSLGPAFLDYYQSWLNHAAARLNAEVRAAATARPVGCL
;
A
#
# COMPACT_ATOMS: atom_id res chain seq x y z
N MET A 1 -11.34 20.87 -2.80
CA MET A 1 -11.02 19.57 -2.16
C MET A 1 -11.35 18.39 -3.08
N GLU A 2 -12.59 18.25 -3.56
CA GLU A 2 -12.95 17.16 -4.48
C GLU A 2 -12.16 17.18 -5.81
N ASP A 3 -11.95 18.37 -6.38
CA ASP A 3 -11.13 18.53 -7.58
C ASP A 3 -9.66 18.15 -7.39
N GLU A 4 -9.08 18.52 -6.25
CA GLU A 4 -7.69 18.20 -5.93
C GLU A 4 -7.52 16.68 -5.76
N LEU A 5 -8.42 16.04 -5.01
CA LEU A 5 -8.43 14.58 -4.86
C LEU A 5 -8.57 13.89 -6.22
N ARG A 6 -9.47 14.37 -7.09
CA ARG A 6 -9.65 13.83 -8.43
C ARG A 6 -8.38 13.95 -9.28
N VAL A 7 -7.76 15.13 -9.32
CA VAL A 7 -6.49 15.37 -10.01
C VAL A 7 -5.41 14.42 -9.49
N ARG A 8 -5.35 14.25 -8.16
CA ARG A 8 -4.37 13.40 -7.49
C ARG A 8 -4.54 11.92 -7.83
N LEU A 9 -5.77 11.42 -7.84
CA LEU A 9 -6.07 10.02 -8.20
C LEU A 9 -5.83 9.77 -9.70
N ASN A 10 -6.13 10.75 -10.56
CA ASN A 10 -5.80 10.66 -11.99
C ASN A 10 -4.29 10.59 -12.21
N TRP A 11 -3.51 11.40 -11.49
CA TRP A 11 -2.04 11.32 -11.53
C TRP A 11 -1.55 9.95 -11.08
N ILE A 12 -2.09 9.39 -10.00
CA ILE A 12 -1.72 8.05 -9.51
C ILE A 12 -1.94 6.98 -10.58
N ARG A 13 -3.11 6.98 -11.22
CA ARG A 13 -3.43 6.04 -12.30
C ARG A 13 -2.48 6.18 -13.48
N GLY A 14 -2.31 7.40 -14.00
CA GLY A 14 -1.38 7.65 -15.11
C GLY A 14 0.05 7.26 -14.76
N ARG A 15 0.47 7.40 -13.50
CA ARG A 15 1.79 6.99 -13.05
C ARG A 15 1.95 5.48 -12.98
N LEU A 16 0.92 4.74 -12.55
CA LEU A 16 0.89 3.29 -12.61
C LEU A 16 0.95 2.79 -14.06
N ASP A 17 0.18 3.40 -14.96
CA ASP A 17 0.19 3.06 -16.40
C ASP A 17 1.58 3.24 -17.00
N TRP A 18 2.20 4.40 -16.74
CA TRP A 18 3.57 4.68 -17.16
C TRP A 18 4.58 3.69 -16.59
N LEU A 19 4.43 3.27 -15.33
CA LEU A 19 5.30 2.27 -14.71
C LEU A 19 5.16 0.92 -15.42
N ARG A 20 3.94 0.50 -15.76
CA ARG A 20 3.67 -0.75 -16.49
C ARG A 20 4.34 -0.78 -17.86
N GLU A 21 4.09 0.25 -18.64
CA GLU A 21 4.65 0.38 -19.98
C GLU A 21 6.17 0.37 -19.96
N ARG A 22 6.77 1.04 -18.97
CA ARG A 22 8.20 1.14 -18.86
C ARG A 22 8.86 -0.11 -18.29
N ASP A 23 8.18 -0.83 -17.40
CA ASP A 23 8.67 -2.10 -16.87
C ASP A 23 8.73 -3.17 -17.95
N ALA A 24 7.77 -3.15 -18.89
CA ALA A 24 7.75 -4.03 -20.05
C ALA A 24 8.94 -3.85 -21.01
N LEU A 25 9.72 -2.77 -20.88
CA LEU A 25 10.94 -2.55 -21.66
C LEU A 25 12.15 -3.30 -21.09
N LEU A 26 12.08 -3.78 -19.83
CA LEU A 26 13.18 -4.48 -19.20
C LEU A 26 13.17 -5.96 -19.62
N PRO A 27 14.33 -6.51 -20.04
CA PRO A 27 14.46 -7.94 -20.27
C PRO A 27 14.40 -8.66 -18.91
N ARG A 28 13.25 -9.21 -18.56
CA ARG A 28 13.11 -10.04 -17.36
C ARG A 28 13.31 -11.51 -17.75
N PRO A 29 14.26 -12.25 -17.14
CA PRO A 29 14.29 -13.69 -17.32
C PRO A 29 12.97 -14.27 -16.81
N PHE A 30 12.33 -15.12 -17.61
CA PHE A 30 11.28 -16.01 -17.13
C PHE A 30 11.98 -17.08 -16.29
N ASP A 31 12.02 -16.91 -14.97
CA ASP A 31 12.29 -18.02 -14.06
C ASP A 31 10.94 -18.61 -13.62
N ASP A 32 10.77 -19.91 -13.86
CA ASP A 32 9.58 -20.70 -13.52
C ASP A 32 9.42 -20.96 -12.01
N ASP A 33 10.28 -20.38 -11.17
CA ASP A 33 10.21 -20.56 -9.72
C ASP A 33 9.20 -19.58 -9.06
N VAL A 34 8.37 -20.20 -8.20
CA VAL A 34 7.26 -19.65 -7.42
C VAL A 34 7.44 -18.18 -6.97
N PRO A 35 6.40 -17.32 -7.10
CA PRO A 35 6.48 -15.89 -6.73
C PRO A 35 6.87 -15.68 -5.25
N SER A 36 8.15 -15.41 -5.01
CA SER A 36 8.67 -15.03 -3.69
C SER A 36 9.04 -13.56 -3.72
N GLY A 37 8.07 -12.68 -3.44
CA GLY A 37 8.25 -11.22 -3.24
C GLY A 37 8.72 -10.41 -4.45
N GLY A 38 9.39 -11.03 -5.42
CA GLY A 38 9.93 -10.45 -6.64
C GLY A 38 8.96 -10.42 -7.81
N ASN A 39 7.64 -10.52 -7.58
CA ASN A 39 6.59 -10.30 -8.60
C ASN A 39 5.71 -9.08 -8.25
N LEU A 40 6.35 -8.05 -7.67
CA LEU A 40 5.82 -6.69 -7.51
C LEU A 40 5.64 -5.93 -8.84
N HIS A 41 5.89 -6.58 -9.96
CA HIS A 41 6.39 -5.92 -11.17
C HIS A 41 5.35 -5.53 -12.21
N SER A 42 4.11 -5.98 -12.08
CA SER A 42 3.12 -5.65 -13.11
C SER A 42 2.38 -4.34 -12.84
N TYR A 43 2.64 -3.66 -11.71
CA TYR A 43 1.96 -2.43 -11.28
C TYR A 43 0.43 -2.46 -11.48
N LEU A 44 -0.17 -3.66 -11.37
CA LEU A 44 -1.58 -3.90 -11.62
C LEU A 44 -2.40 -3.54 -10.39
N THR A 45 -3.56 -2.93 -10.63
CA THR A 45 -4.50 -2.57 -9.58
C THR A 45 -5.92 -2.99 -9.96
N TRP A 46 -6.73 -3.26 -8.94
CA TRP A 46 -8.11 -3.70 -9.10
C TRP A 46 -9.02 -2.84 -8.21
N PRO A 47 -9.80 -1.93 -8.83
CA PRO A 47 -10.81 -1.14 -8.14
C PRO A 47 -11.76 -1.98 -7.30
N VAL A 48 -12.12 -1.49 -6.12
CA VAL A 48 -13.04 -2.14 -5.21
C VAL A 48 -14.43 -1.55 -5.37
N HIS A 49 -15.43 -2.41 -5.57
CA HIS A 49 -16.81 -2.00 -5.69
C HIS A 49 -17.31 -1.29 -4.41
N PRO A 50 -18.08 -0.19 -4.52
CA PRO A 50 -18.58 0.55 -3.37
C PRO A 50 -19.31 -0.31 -2.32
N ASP A 51 -20.10 -1.30 -2.74
CA ASP A 51 -20.82 -2.20 -1.81
C ASP A 51 -19.88 -3.01 -0.91
N ARG A 52 -18.70 -3.40 -1.44
CA ARG A 52 -17.69 -4.13 -0.66
C ARG A 52 -17.05 -3.23 0.38
N LEU A 53 -16.86 -1.95 0.06
CA LEU A 53 -16.36 -0.94 1.00
C LEU A 53 -17.39 -0.66 2.10
N SER A 54 -18.65 -0.48 1.72
CA SER A 54 -19.74 -0.30 2.69
C SER A 54 -19.88 -1.52 3.63
N GLY A 55 -19.73 -2.74 3.10
CA GLY A 55 -19.68 -3.96 3.91
C GLY A 55 -18.49 -3.98 4.89
N LEU A 56 -17.30 -3.59 4.44
CA LEU A 56 -16.11 -3.48 5.30
C LEU A 56 -16.32 -2.46 6.43
N GLU A 57 -16.84 -1.27 6.11
CA GLU A 57 -17.14 -0.22 7.09
C GLU A 57 -18.21 -0.64 8.11
N SER A 58 -19.20 -1.41 7.67
CA SER A 58 -20.20 -2.00 8.57
C SER A 58 -19.55 -2.96 9.57
N VAL A 59 -18.60 -3.79 9.12
CA VAL A 59 -17.83 -4.70 10.01
C VAL A 59 -16.96 -3.92 11.00
N MET A 60 -16.36 -2.82 10.55
CA MET A 60 -15.53 -1.95 11.39
C MET A 60 -16.34 -1.11 12.39
N ALA A 61 -17.64 -0.95 12.17
CA ALA A 61 -18.49 0.04 12.84
C ALA A 61 -17.95 1.47 12.70
N GLY A 62 -17.36 1.79 11.53
CA GLY A 62 -16.73 3.07 11.26
C GLY A 62 -16.49 3.28 9.76
N ALA A 63 -16.29 4.53 9.36
CA ALA A 63 -16.06 4.90 7.96
C ALA A 63 -14.56 5.00 7.63
N LEU A 64 -14.18 4.59 6.42
CA LEU A 64 -12.84 4.85 5.91
C LEU A 64 -12.62 6.34 5.73
N ASP A 65 -11.37 6.79 5.77
CA ASP A 65 -11.02 8.13 5.31
C ASP A 65 -11.54 8.35 3.86
N PRO A 66 -12.18 9.50 3.54
CA PRO A 66 -12.74 9.75 2.21
C PRO A 66 -11.72 9.63 1.08
N GLY A 67 -10.49 10.09 1.28
CA GLY A 67 -9.42 10.00 0.28
C GLY A 67 -8.99 8.56 0.04
N PHE A 68 -8.87 7.75 1.09
CA PHE A 68 -8.58 6.33 0.96
C PHE A 68 -9.74 5.55 0.35
N ARG A 69 -10.99 5.87 0.70
CA ARG A 69 -12.19 5.25 0.12
C ARG A 69 -12.24 5.49 -1.39
N GLU A 70 -12.08 6.74 -1.83
CA GLU A 70 -12.04 7.09 -3.26
C GLU A 70 -10.85 6.43 -3.98
N PHE A 71 -9.69 6.34 -3.32
CA PHE A 71 -8.55 5.58 -3.85
C PHE A 71 -8.92 4.13 -4.12
N LEU A 72 -9.56 3.43 -3.18
CA LEU A 72 -9.96 2.04 -3.38
C LEU A 72 -10.99 1.88 -4.51
N THR A 73 -11.92 2.82 -4.66
CA THR A 73 -12.93 2.76 -5.72
C THR A 73 -12.38 3.09 -7.11
N ARG A 74 -11.35 3.94 -7.22
CA ARG A 74 -10.83 4.39 -8.54
C ARG A 74 -9.53 3.74 -8.97
N VAL A 75 -8.66 3.42 -8.00
CA VAL A 75 -7.35 2.81 -8.21
C VAL A 75 -7.41 1.35 -7.74
N GLY A 76 -7.71 1.15 -6.46
CA GLY A 76 -7.96 -0.17 -5.90
C GLY A 76 -6.77 -0.83 -5.22
N VAL A 77 -6.89 -2.13 -5.02
CA VAL A 77 -5.89 -2.98 -4.38
C VAL A 77 -4.90 -3.54 -5.41
N GLY A 78 -3.80 -4.17 -4.98
CA GLY A 78 -2.76 -4.69 -5.86
C GLY A 78 -1.46 -3.91 -5.68
N ALA A 79 -0.96 -3.28 -6.73
CA ALA A 79 0.32 -2.59 -6.73
C ALA A 79 0.43 -1.56 -5.60
N GLY A 80 1.56 -1.61 -4.91
CA GLY A 80 1.84 -0.71 -3.80
C GLY A 80 3.17 -1.03 -3.14
N PRO A 81 3.50 -0.30 -2.07
CA PRO A 81 4.68 -0.53 -1.25
C PRO A 81 4.78 -1.96 -0.72
N TYR A 82 6.01 -2.43 -0.44
CA TYR A 82 6.29 -3.77 0.07
C TYR A 82 5.66 -4.86 -0.78
N CYS A 83 4.66 -5.59 -0.26
CA CYS A 83 3.96 -6.65 -0.98
C CYS A 83 2.64 -6.18 -1.62
N GLY A 84 2.42 -4.87 -1.71
CA GLY A 84 1.22 -4.28 -2.29
C GLY A 84 0.05 -4.16 -1.32
N ILE A 85 -1.01 -3.50 -1.79
CA ILE A 85 -2.24 -3.29 -1.04
C ILE A 85 -3.11 -4.54 -1.17
N SER A 86 -3.48 -5.17 -0.04
CA SER A 86 -4.22 -6.44 -0.03
C SER A 86 -5.64 -6.29 0.50
N TRP A 87 -6.64 -6.57 -0.35
CA TRP A 87 -8.04 -6.63 0.07
C TRP A 87 -8.28 -7.70 1.14
N GLU A 88 -7.63 -8.85 0.99
CA GLU A 88 -7.76 -9.95 1.94
C GLU A 88 -7.25 -9.56 3.33
N ARG A 89 -6.11 -8.85 3.40
CA ARG A 89 -5.59 -8.35 4.68
C ARG A 89 -6.52 -7.33 5.33
N MET A 90 -7.13 -6.45 4.54
CA MET A 90 -8.14 -5.52 5.05
C MET A 90 -9.34 -6.27 5.63
N VAL A 91 -9.95 -7.18 4.87
CA VAL A 91 -11.10 -7.96 5.35
C VAL A 91 -10.76 -8.79 6.60
N ARG A 92 -9.58 -9.44 6.62
CA ARG A 92 -9.13 -10.25 7.78
C ARG A 92 -8.84 -9.42 9.03
N SER A 93 -8.47 -8.14 8.88
CA SER A 93 -8.15 -7.25 10.01
C SER A 93 -9.36 -6.42 10.46
N ALA A 94 -10.34 -6.19 9.59
CA ALA A 94 -11.55 -5.45 9.91
C ALA A 94 -12.35 -6.12 11.04
N ASN A 95 -12.61 -5.35 12.08
CA ASN A 95 -13.46 -5.72 13.20
C ASN A 95 -13.87 -4.44 13.97
N ARG A 96 -14.76 -4.55 14.96
CA ARG A 96 -15.26 -3.37 15.70
C ARG A 96 -14.20 -2.58 16.47
N ALA A 97 -13.04 -3.16 16.78
CA ALA A 97 -11.94 -2.40 17.39
C ALA A 97 -11.41 -1.32 16.44
N CYS A 98 -11.60 -1.45 15.12
CA CYS A 98 -11.28 -0.39 14.15
C CYS A 98 -12.00 0.93 14.46
N ALA A 99 -13.17 0.93 15.10
CA ALA A 99 -13.87 2.16 15.48
C ALA A 99 -13.30 2.85 16.74
N GLN A 100 -12.43 2.18 17.50
CA GLN A 100 -11.80 2.77 18.68
C GLN A 100 -10.76 3.80 18.25
N PRO A 101 -10.61 4.94 18.95
CA PRO A 101 -9.58 5.91 18.59
C PRO A 101 -8.18 5.27 18.62
N PHE A 102 -7.43 5.44 17.54
CA PHE A 102 -6.02 5.06 17.53
C PHE A 102 -5.25 5.89 18.57
N PRO A 103 -4.22 5.32 19.24
CA PRO A 103 -3.41 6.06 20.21
C PRO A 103 -2.87 7.38 19.64
N GLY A 104 -2.82 8.41 20.49
CA GLY A 104 -2.22 9.69 20.14
C GLY A 104 -0.69 9.63 20.10
N GLY A 105 -0.08 10.56 19.35
CA GLY A 105 1.37 10.67 19.20
C GLY A 105 1.89 10.09 17.88
N GLU A 106 3.19 10.27 17.62
CA GLU A 106 3.84 9.83 16.37
C GLU A 106 4.42 8.42 16.45
N GLN A 107 4.60 7.88 17.65
CA GLN A 107 5.13 6.55 17.90
C GLN A 107 4.71 6.03 19.27
N GLY A 108 4.74 4.72 19.46
CA GLY A 108 4.47 4.10 20.75
C GLY A 108 4.75 2.60 20.76
N THR A 109 4.37 1.95 21.85
CA THR A 109 4.56 0.51 22.02
C THR A 109 3.29 -0.25 21.66
N LEU A 110 3.45 -1.39 20.99
CA LEU A 110 2.42 -2.41 20.86
C LEU A 110 2.45 -3.27 22.14
N GLY A 111 1.30 -3.46 22.79
CA GLY A 111 1.25 -4.24 24.04
C GLY A 111 1.76 -5.69 23.86
N PRO A 112 2.40 -6.29 24.88
CA PRO A 112 2.85 -7.67 24.82
C PRO A 112 1.63 -8.61 24.85
N CYS A 113 1.49 -9.43 23.80
CA CYS A 113 0.57 -10.56 23.59
C CYS A 113 -0.43 -10.87 24.74
N ALA A 114 -1.75 -10.83 24.53
CA ALA A 114 -2.44 -11.67 23.55
C ALA A 114 -3.69 -11.00 22.96
N GLY A 115 -3.72 -10.91 21.63
CA GLY A 115 -4.97 -10.75 20.87
C GLY A 115 -5.12 -9.46 20.09
N ARG A 116 -4.23 -9.25 19.10
CA ARG A 116 -4.37 -8.23 18.05
C ARG A 116 -4.26 -6.78 18.56
N PRO A 117 -3.95 -5.84 17.66
CA PRO A 117 -3.64 -4.48 18.06
C PRO A 117 -4.80 -3.81 18.78
N ASP A 118 -4.45 -3.02 19.78
CA ASP A 118 -5.26 -1.93 20.31
C ASP A 118 -5.83 -1.14 19.12
N GLY A 119 -7.16 -1.00 19.07
CA GLY A 119 -7.92 -0.70 17.86
C GLY A 119 -7.60 0.60 17.13
N GLY A 120 -8.46 0.95 16.17
CA GLY A 120 -8.37 2.22 15.44
C GLY A 120 -7.62 2.20 14.12
N PHE A 121 -7.24 1.03 13.63
CA PHE A 121 -6.64 0.90 12.30
C PHE A 121 -7.09 -0.37 11.55
N LEU A 122 -6.78 -0.39 10.25
CA LEU A 122 -7.06 -1.46 9.31
C LEU A 122 -5.75 -1.88 8.63
N VAL A 123 -5.41 -3.17 8.58
CA VAL A 123 -4.17 -3.64 7.93
C VAL A 123 -4.34 -3.64 6.42
N ILE A 124 -3.43 -2.97 5.70
CA ILE A 124 -3.48 -2.80 4.24
C ILE A 124 -2.35 -3.52 3.49
N SER A 125 -1.21 -3.76 4.13
CA SER A 125 -0.05 -4.43 3.50
C SER A 125 0.71 -5.29 4.50
N ASP A 126 1.33 -6.33 3.98
CA ASP A 126 2.36 -7.11 4.65
C ASP A 126 3.75 -6.50 4.34
N VAL A 127 4.62 -6.42 5.34
CA VAL A 127 6.02 -5.98 5.20
C VAL A 127 6.97 -7.19 5.24
N GLY A 128 6.46 -8.37 5.62
CA GLY A 128 7.23 -9.57 5.91
C GLY A 128 7.55 -9.71 7.40
N TYR A 129 7.90 -10.93 7.81
CA TYR A 129 8.36 -11.26 9.17
C TYR A 129 7.38 -10.88 10.31
N GLY A 130 6.09 -10.78 10.01
CA GLY A 130 5.04 -10.44 10.99
C GLY A 130 4.87 -8.94 11.23
N ASP A 131 5.54 -8.08 10.47
CA ASP A 131 5.35 -6.63 10.50
C ASP A 131 4.35 -6.20 9.41
N PHE A 132 3.57 -5.16 9.70
CA PHE A 132 2.45 -4.75 8.84
C PHE A 132 2.40 -3.24 8.64
N ILE A 133 1.68 -2.84 7.59
CA ILE A 133 1.22 -1.46 7.43
C ILE A 133 -0.28 -1.43 7.60
N GLY A 134 -0.73 -0.56 8.50
CA GLY A 134 -2.12 -0.21 8.68
C GLY A 134 -2.46 1.17 8.13
N LEU A 135 -3.75 1.41 7.98
CA LEU A 135 -4.34 2.73 7.85
C LEU A 135 -5.09 3.04 9.14
N VAL A 136 -4.81 4.19 9.75
CA VAL A 136 -5.59 4.67 10.89
C VAL A 136 -6.99 5.03 10.41
N VAL A 137 -8.01 4.43 11.01
CA VAL A 137 -9.42 4.62 10.62
C VAL A 137 -10.22 5.44 11.63
N ALA A 138 -9.74 5.58 12.87
CA ALA A 138 -10.42 6.33 13.93
C ALA A 138 -9.43 7.11 14.81
N GLY A 139 -9.89 8.26 15.32
CA GLY A 139 -9.07 9.19 16.09
C GLY A 139 -8.40 10.29 15.25
N PRO A 140 -7.59 11.16 15.88
CA PRO A 140 -7.00 12.34 15.23
C PRO A 140 -6.07 12.04 14.06
N ALA A 141 -5.46 10.85 14.04
CA ALA A 141 -4.55 10.42 12.99
C ALA A 141 -5.26 9.71 11.81
N ARG A 142 -6.60 9.70 11.76
CA ARG A 142 -7.38 9.05 10.69
C ARG A 142 -6.89 9.47 9.30
N GLY A 143 -6.74 8.48 8.41
CA GLY A 143 -6.24 8.64 7.04
C GLY A 143 -4.72 8.58 6.90
N ARG A 144 -3.97 8.53 8.01
CA ARG A 144 -2.52 8.29 8.01
C ARG A 144 -2.20 6.81 7.99
N VAL A 145 -1.05 6.47 7.42
CA VAL A 145 -0.51 5.11 7.54
C VAL A 145 0.13 4.92 8.91
N VAL A 146 0.13 3.69 9.40
CA VAL A 146 0.84 3.28 10.61
C VAL A 146 1.69 2.06 10.30
N TYR A 147 2.95 2.09 10.70
CA TYR A 147 3.84 0.94 10.65
C TYR A 147 3.72 0.18 11.96
N LEU A 148 3.55 -1.13 11.87
CA LEU A 148 3.29 -2.02 13.00
C LEU A 148 4.42 -3.03 13.07
N GLY A 149 5.42 -2.72 13.89
CA GLY A 149 6.60 -3.56 14.13
C GLY A 149 6.34 -4.53 15.27
N TYR A 150 5.54 -5.57 15.04
CA TYR A 150 5.18 -6.53 16.10
C TYR A 150 6.38 -7.23 16.72
N ARG A 151 7.44 -7.47 15.94
CA ARG A 151 8.66 -8.07 16.49
C ARG A 151 9.38 -7.15 17.48
N ARG A 152 9.28 -5.84 17.27
CA ARG A 152 9.87 -4.82 18.16
C ARG A 152 8.91 -4.41 19.26
N GLY A 153 7.63 -4.75 19.14
CA GLY A 153 6.58 -4.27 20.05
C GLY A 153 6.38 -2.76 19.88
N GLU A 154 6.50 -2.22 18.67
CA GLU A 154 6.48 -0.79 18.40
C GLU A 154 5.56 -0.44 17.23
N TRP A 155 4.99 0.77 17.27
CA TRP A 155 4.30 1.37 16.14
C TRP A 155 4.82 2.78 15.88
N SER A 156 4.72 3.22 14.62
CA SER A 156 5.01 4.60 14.22
C SER A 156 4.04 5.08 13.16
N LEU A 157 3.62 6.34 13.26
CA LEU A 157 2.78 6.97 12.24
C LEU A 157 3.64 7.40 11.05
N GLY A 158 3.09 7.18 9.87
CA GLY A 158 3.57 7.76 8.62
C GLY A 158 2.70 8.94 8.18
N PRO A 159 2.88 9.41 6.94
CA PRO A 159 2.10 10.51 6.39
C PRO A 159 0.67 10.06 6.04
N ALA A 160 -0.13 10.96 5.45
CA ALA A 160 -1.41 10.58 4.88
C ALA A 160 -1.22 9.50 3.80
N PHE A 161 -2.18 8.61 3.66
CA PHE A 161 -2.07 7.46 2.75
C PHE A 161 -1.73 7.87 1.31
N LEU A 162 -2.34 8.93 0.79
CA LEU A 162 -2.06 9.37 -0.58
C LEU A 162 -0.64 9.93 -0.72
N ASP A 163 -0.10 10.62 0.29
CA ASP A 163 1.29 11.08 0.28
C ASP A 163 2.25 9.88 0.28
N TYR A 164 1.95 8.90 1.13
CA TYR A 164 2.69 7.65 1.22
C TYR A 164 2.73 6.90 -0.12
N TYR A 165 1.57 6.71 -0.77
CA TYR A 165 1.46 5.99 -2.02
C TYR A 165 2.16 6.72 -3.18
N GLN A 166 2.04 8.05 -3.24
CA GLN A 166 2.74 8.85 -4.26
C GLN A 166 4.25 8.84 -4.10
N SER A 167 4.74 8.89 -2.86
CA SER A 167 6.17 8.75 -2.58
C SER A 167 6.70 7.42 -3.11
N TRP A 168 5.98 6.32 -2.87
CA TRP A 168 6.33 5.01 -3.42
C TRP A 168 6.34 5.00 -4.96
N LEU A 169 5.35 5.58 -5.62
CA LEU A 169 5.33 5.69 -7.08
C LEU A 169 6.54 6.47 -7.63
N ASN A 170 6.96 7.52 -6.94
CA ASN A 170 8.14 8.30 -7.31
C ASN A 170 9.43 7.48 -7.16
N HIS A 171 9.57 6.73 -6.06
CA HIS A 171 10.71 5.83 -5.87
C HIS A 171 10.73 4.70 -6.89
N ALA A 172 9.57 4.07 -7.16
CA ALA A 172 9.43 3.03 -8.17
C ALA A 172 9.86 3.53 -9.56
N ALA A 173 9.46 4.75 -9.91
CA ALA A 173 9.83 5.35 -11.18
C ALA A 173 11.32 5.73 -11.28
N ALA A 174 11.90 6.24 -10.19
CA ALA A 174 13.32 6.53 -10.14
C ALA A 174 14.16 5.27 -10.31
N ARG A 175 13.80 4.19 -9.61
CA ARG A 175 14.42 2.86 -9.74
C ARG A 175 14.32 2.36 -11.18
N LEU A 176 13.11 2.32 -11.74
CA LEU A 176 12.87 1.79 -13.08
C LEU A 176 13.61 2.59 -14.17
N ASN A 177 13.68 3.92 -14.02
CA ASN A 177 14.49 4.76 -14.89
C ASN A 177 15.99 4.42 -14.83
N ALA A 178 16.52 4.09 -13.66
CA ALA A 178 17.91 3.68 -13.52
C ALA A 178 18.16 2.33 -14.20
N GLU A 179 17.26 1.36 -14.01
CA GLU A 179 17.34 0.04 -14.62
C GLU A 179 17.29 0.09 -16.15
N VAL A 180 16.35 0.86 -16.72
CA VAL A 180 16.24 1.01 -18.18
C VAL A 180 17.51 1.65 -18.76
N ARG A 181 18.08 2.65 -18.08
CA ARG A 181 19.36 3.25 -18.51
C ARG A 181 20.51 2.25 -18.45
N ALA A 182 20.61 1.47 -17.38
CA ALA A 182 21.64 0.44 -17.23
C ALA A 182 21.54 -0.63 -18.33
N ALA A 183 20.33 -1.11 -18.64
CA ALA A 183 20.09 -2.07 -19.71
C ALA A 183 20.49 -1.53 -21.09
N ALA A 184 20.20 -0.25 -21.39
CA ALA A 184 20.60 0.38 -22.64
C ALA A 184 22.13 0.51 -22.80
N THR A 185 22.86 0.65 -21.68
CA THR A 185 24.34 0.72 -21.70
C THR A 185 25.03 -0.65 -21.75
N ALA A 186 24.34 -1.72 -21.36
CA ALA A 186 24.83 -3.09 -21.45
C ALA A 186 24.70 -3.63 -22.89
N ARG A 187 25.59 -3.21 -23.79
CA ARG A 187 25.74 -3.86 -25.11
C ARG A 187 26.17 -5.32 -24.93
N PRO A 188 25.74 -6.25 -25.79
CA PRO A 188 26.27 -7.61 -25.77
C PRO A 188 27.76 -7.53 -26.11
N VAL A 189 28.60 -8.11 -25.26
CA VAL A 189 30.00 -8.37 -25.61
C VAL A 189 29.92 -9.32 -26.79
N GLY A 190 30.18 -8.80 -27.99
CA GLY A 190 30.22 -9.59 -29.21
C GLY A 190 31.22 -10.73 -29.02
N CYS A 191 30.77 -11.94 -29.33
CA CYS A 191 31.65 -13.05 -29.66
C CYS A 191 32.64 -12.56 -30.73
N LEU A 192 33.92 -12.51 -30.35
CA LEU A 192 35.06 -12.49 -31.27
C LEU A 192 35.46 -13.92 -31.59
#